data_AF-A0A4R5PLG5-F1
#
_entry.id   AF-A0A4R5PLG5-F1
#
_cell.length_a   1.000
_cell.length_b   1.000
_cell.length_c   1.000
_cell.angle_alpha   90.00
_cell.angle_beta   90.00
_cell.angle_gamma   90.00
#
_symmetry.space_group_name_H-M   'P 1'
#
loop_
_entity.id
_entity.type
_entity.pdbx_description
1 polymer ?
#
loop_
_entity_poly.entity_id
_entity_poly.type
_entity_poly.pdbx_seq_one_letter_code
_entity_poly.pdbx_strand_id
1 'polypeptide(L)'
;MHFRASSVFSLAIAATLAAGCTSSNTVRTSANTLIVHTSAEAMCGGSGAAKIAQKQAAVETIKAGFDRYIIVGAQNSNNVQVVQGPGTYSTTGTISGGHYFGTTTYQPGMPIVYGGYDQAFAIRMYKEQEPEAKHAVSAREILGPDWAEAVKKTGTLNVCF
;
A
#
# COMPACT_ATOMS: atom_id res chain seq x y z
N MET A 1 35.60 -46.05 -0.96
CA MET A 1 34.56 -45.80 0.07
C MET A 1 35.15 -44.88 1.12
N HIS A 2 34.68 -43.64 1.23
CA HIS A 2 34.52 -42.86 2.47
C HIS A 2 33.79 -41.56 2.09
N PHE A 3 32.50 -41.51 2.43
CA PHE A 3 31.62 -40.35 2.33
C PHE A 3 32.04 -39.32 3.40
N ARG A 4 32.17 -38.04 3.05
CA ARG A 4 32.05 -36.93 4.01
C ARG A 4 31.05 -35.92 3.47
N ALA A 5 29.85 -35.98 4.06
CA ALA A 5 28.87 -34.93 4.03
C ALA A 5 29.31 -33.79 4.97
N SER A 6 29.29 -32.56 4.48
CA SER A 6 29.13 -31.33 5.25
C SER A 6 28.70 -30.25 4.25
N SER A 7 27.47 -29.73 4.38
CA SER A 7 27.18 -28.49 5.11
C SER A 7 27.80 -27.30 4.34
N VAL A 8 27.08 -26.32 3.81
CA VAL A 8 26.04 -25.49 4.44
C VAL A 8 25.35 -24.68 3.32
N PHE A 9 24.01 -24.73 3.28
CA PHE A 9 23.09 -23.66 2.90
C PHE A 9 23.51 -22.70 1.76
N SER A 10 23.15 -23.05 0.53
CA SER A 10 23.03 -22.10 -0.58
C SER A 10 21.90 -21.08 -0.30
N LEU A 11 22.31 -19.89 0.12
CA LEU A 11 21.75 -18.56 -0.17
C LEU A 11 20.39 -18.53 -0.91
N ALA A 12 19.29 -18.70 -0.18
CA ALA A 12 17.95 -18.32 -0.63
C ALA A 12 17.61 -16.92 -0.05
N ILE A 13 18.23 -15.88 -0.61
CA ILE A 13 17.89 -14.46 -0.35
C ILE A 13 17.32 -13.90 -1.65
N ALA A 14 16.03 -14.12 -1.91
CA ALA A 14 15.26 -13.40 -2.93
C ALA A 14 13.77 -13.75 -2.82
N ALA A 15 13.01 -13.09 -1.92
CA ALA A 15 11.55 -12.84 -2.05
C ALA A 15 10.90 -12.19 -0.81
N THR A 16 11.54 -11.24 -0.12
CA THR A 16 10.89 -10.48 0.97
C THR A 16 10.99 -8.97 0.77
N LEU A 17 10.64 -8.50 -0.44
CA LEU A 17 10.32 -7.10 -0.73
C LEU A 17 8.81 -6.81 -0.61
N ALA A 18 8.05 -7.60 0.15
CA ALA A 18 6.67 -7.26 0.49
C ALA A 18 6.64 -6.23 1.64
N ALA A 19 7.34 -5.11 1.47
CA ALA A 19 7.14 -3.92 2.31
C ALA A 19 5.83 -3.27 1.84
N GLY A 20 4.71 -3.79 2.32
CA GLY A 20 3.42 -3.16 2.13
C GLY A 20 3.07 -2.38 3.39
N CYS A 21 3.40 -1.08 3.45
CA CYS A 21 2.95 -0.25 4.57
C CYS A 21 1.62 0.43 4.23
N THR A 22 0.64 -0.36 3.76
CA THR A 22 -0.74 0.13 3.76
C THR A 22 -1.36 -0.13 5.13
N SER A 23 -2.05 0.85 5.69
CA SER A 23 -2.86 0.68 6.88
C SER A 23 -4.33 0.80 6.50
N SER A 24 -5.20 0.04 7.17
CA SER A 24 -6.65 0.18 7.00
C SER A 24 -7.35 0.18 8.36
N ASN A 25 -8.41 0.96 8.50
CA ASN A 25 -9.26 0.98 9.69
C ASN A 25 -10.73 0.97 9.26
N THR A 26 -11.58 0.30 10.02
CA THR A 26 -12.99 0.13 9.69
C THR A 26 -13.86 0.54 10.87
N VAL A 27 -14.89 1.34 10.61
CA VAL A 27 -15.82 1.84 11.62
C VAL A 27 -17.24 1.47 11.20
N ARG A 28 -17.91 0.63 11.99
CA ARG A 28 -19.33 0.31 11.78
C ARG A 28 -20.20 1.50 12.18
N THR A 29 -20.85 2.11 11.20
CA THR A 29 -21.75 3.26 11.40
C THR A 29 -23.20 2.82 11.66
N SER A 30 -23.57 1.61 11.23
CA SER A 30 -24.83 0.96 11.59
C SER A 30 -24.73 -0.57 11.43
N ALA A 31 -25.84 -1.29 11.65
CA ALA A 31 -25.93 -2.73 11.41
C ALA A 31 -25.58 -3.14 9.97
N ASN A 32 -25.82 -2.27 8.99
CA ASN A 32 -25.60 -2.53 7.57
C ASN A 32 -24.78 -1.44 6.86
N THR A 33 -24.12 -0.55 7.61
CA THR A 33 -23.21 0.45 7.04
C THR A 33 -21.90 0.50 7.79
N LEU A 34 -20.83 0.79 7.08
CA LEU A 34 -19.51 1.02 7.67
C LEU A 34 -18.69 1.99 6.82
N ILE A 35 -17.69 2.58 7.44
CA ILE A 35 -16.67 3.37 6.78
C ILE A 35 -15.37 2.57 6.79
N VAL A 36 -14.75 2.41 5.63
CA VAL A 36 -13.40 1.88 5.47
C VAL A 36 -12.48 3.06 5.21
N HIS A 37 -11.42 3.21 6.00
CA HIS A 37 -10.34 4.14 5.73
C HIS A 37 -9.07 3.34 5.41
N THR A 38 -8.35 3.70 4.36
CA THR A 38 -7.05 3.12 4.02
C THR A 38 -6.05 4.24 3.76
N SER A 39 -4.81 4.02 4.18
CA SER A 39 -3.67 4.89 3.88
C SER A 39 -2.60 4.03 3.25
N ALA A 40 -2.29 4.29 1.98
CA ALA A 40 -1.23 3.61 1.24
C ALA A 40 -0.01 4.52 1.08
N GLU A 41 1.18 3.93 1.06
CA GLU A 41 2.42 4.69 0.81
C GLU A 41 2.42 5.36 -0.56
N ALA A 42 3.26 6.41 -0.70
CA ALA A 42 3.41 7.15 -1.95
C ALA A 42 3.66 6.26 -3.18
N MET A 43 4.39 5.16 -3.01
CA MET A 43 4.68 4.22 -4.11
C MET A 43 3.45 3.43 -4.61
N CYS A 44 2.39 3.33 -3.80
CA CYS A 44 1.18 2.60 -4.15
C CYS A 44 0.23 3.39 -5.05
N GLY A 45 0.37 4.72 -5.09
CA GLY A 45 -0.56 5.59 -5.81
C GLY A 45 -1.96 5.63 -5.19
N GLY A 46 -2.77 6.59 -5.64
CA GLY A 46 -4.18 6.69 -5.24
C GLY A 46 -5.02 5.49 -5.70
N SER A 47 -4.68 4.89 -6.84
CA SER A 47 -5.33 3.67 -7.35
C SER A 47 -5.07 2.46 -6.44
N GLY A 48 -3.85 2.32 -5.91
CA GLY A 48 -3.52 1.28 -4.93
C GLY A 48 -4.33 1.44 -3.65
N ALA A 49 -4.39 2.66 -3.11
CA ALA A 49 -5.21 2.97 -1.93
C ALA A 49 -6.70 2.63 -2.15
N ALA A 50 -7.26 3.01 -3.31
CA ALA A 50 -8.64 2.72 -3.67
C ALA A 50 -8.93 1.21 -3.83
N LYS A 51 -8.04 0.47 -4.49
CA LYS A 51 -8.17 -0.99 -4.66
C LYS A 51 -8.12 -1.72 -3.33
N ILE A 52 -7.21 -1.31 -2.44
CA ILE A 52 -7.13 -1.87 -1.09
C ILE A 52 -8.38 -1.54 -0.28
N ALA A 53 -8.86 -0.28 -0.32
CA ALA A 53 -10.09 0.12 0.36
C ALA A 53 -11.30 -0.69 -0.13
N GLN A 54 -11.40 -0.93 -1.44
CA GLN A 54 -12.48 -1.71 -2.02
C GLN A 54 -12.42 -3.17 -1.57
N LYS A 55 -11.24 -3.79 -1.58
CA LYS A 55 -11.09 -5.16 -1.08
C LYS A 55 -11.34 -5.26 0.43
N GLN A 56 -10.93 -4.26 1.22
CA GLN A 56 -11.20 -4.22 2.65
C GLN A 56 -12.71 -4.08 2.92
N ALA A 57 -13.41 -3.26 2.14
CA ALA A 57 -14.88 -3.19 2.19
C ALA A 57 -15.54 -4.54 1.91
N ALA A 58 -15.03 -5.29 0.94
CA ALA A 58 -15.52 -6.64 0.65
C ALA A 58 -15.25 -7.63 1.80
N VAL A 59 -14.04 -7.60 2.39
CA VAL A 59 -13.71 -8.44 3.56
C VAL A 59 -14.67 -8.15 4.72
N GLU A 60 -14.88 -6.87 5.05
CA GLU A 60 -15.77 -6.49 6.15
C GLU A 60 -17.24 -6.79 5.86
N THR A 61 -17.67 -6.71 4.60
CA THR A 61 -19.01 -7.12 4.18
C THR A 61 -19.26 -8.59 4.51
N ILE A 62 -18.32 -9.46 4.14
CA ILE A 62 -18.42 -10.91 4.42
C ILE A 62 -18.34 -11.18 5.92
N LYS A 63 -17.40 -10.53 6.65
CA LYS A 63 -17.27 -10.67 8.11
C LYS A 63 -18.52 -10.23 8.86
N ALA A 64 -19.23 -9.22 8.35
CA ALA A 64 -20.47 -8.73 8.92
C ALA A 64 -21.69 -9.61 8.60
N GLY A 65 -21.52 -10.70 7.83
CA GLY A 65 -22.59 -11.63 7.46
C GLY A 65 -23.46 -11.15 6.29
N PHE A 66 -22.92 -10.28 5.45
CA PHE A 66 -23.55 -9.80 4.22
C PHE A 66 -22.82 -10.34 2.99
N ASP A 67 -23.46 -10.24 1.82
CA ASP A 67 -22.95 -10.83 0.57
C ASP A 67 -22.48 -9.76 -0.41
N ARG A 68 -23.14 -8.60 -0.40
CA ARG A 68 -22.96 -7.52 -1.37
C ARG A 68 -22.87 -6.17 -0.69
N TYR A 69 -22.29 -5.19 -1.38
CA TYR A 69 -22.24 -3.82 -0.88
C TYR A 69 -22.30 -2.78 -2.00
N ILE A 70 -22.68 -1.56 -1.65
CA ILE A 70 -22.62 -0.36 -2.48
C ILE A 70 -21.75 0.66 -1.76
N ILE A 71 -20.85 1.31 -2.50
CA ILE A 71 -20.13 2.48 -2.00
C ILE A 71 -21.07 3.67 -2.13
N VAL A 72 -21.51 4.21 -0.98
CA VAL A 72 -22.46 5.33 -0.90
C VAL A 72 -21.77 6.67 -0.67
N GLY A 73 -20.48 6.65 -0.32
CA GLY A 73 -19.65 7.84 -0.20
C GLY A 73 -18.18 7.49 -0.36
N ALA A 74 -17.41 8.40 -0.95
CA ALA A 74 -15.98 8.26 -1.14
C ALA A 74 -15.26 9.58 -0.83
N GLN A 75 -14.13 9.50 -0.14
CA GLN A 75 -13.23 10.62 0.09
C GLN A 75 -11.80 10.18 -0.20
N ASN A 76 -10.98 11.10 -0.70
CA ASN A 76 -9.57 10.86 -0.97
C ASN A 76 -8.70 12.02 -0.50
N SER A 77 -7.45 11.73 -0.17
CA SER A 77 -6.42 12.73 0.13
C SER A 77 -5.08 12.26 -0.41
N ASN A 78 -4.27 13.21 -0.87
CA ASN A 78 -2.91 13.00 -1.32
C ASN A 78 -2.01 14.00 -0.60
N ASN A 79 -1.10 13.49 0.22
CA ASN A 79 -0.12 14.29 0.93
C ASN A 79 1.32 13.87 0.58
N VAL A 80 1.52 13.26 -0.59
CA VAL A 80 2.83 12.85 -1.08
C VAL A 80 3.71 14.07 -1.30
N GLN A 81 4.88 14.07 -0.66
CA GLN A 81 5.86 15.14 -0.72
C GLN A 81 7.23 14.58 -1.09
N VAL A 82 8.00 15.39 -1.81
CA VAL A 82 9.37 15.07 -2.20
C VAL A 82 10.28 16.16 -1.66
N VAL A 83 11.28 15.79 -0.87
CA VAL A 83 12.31 16.70 -0.38
C VAL A 83 13.68 16.20 -0.82
N GLN A 84 14.55 17.11 -1.27
CA GLN A 84 15.91 16.75 -1.63
C GLN A 84 16.73 16.53 -0.36
N GLY A 85 17.36 15.35 -0.23
CA GLY A 85 18.33 15.09 0.82
C GLY A 85 19.59 15.97 0.69
N PRO A 86 20.45 16.03 1.71
CA PRO A 86 21.67 16.83 1.65
C PRO A 86 22.58 16.36 0.51
N GLY A 87 23.04 17.32 -0.31
CA GLY A 87 24.03 17.10 -1.35
C GLY A 87 25.48 17.29 -0.88
N THR A 88 26.43 17.08 -1.77
CA THR A 88 27.85 17.33 -1.51
C THR A 88 28.44 18.27 -2.56
N TYR A 89 29.42 19.07 -2.15
CA TYR A 89 30.21 19.92 -3.03
C TYR A 89 31.64 19.39 -3.02
N SER A 90 32.22 19.18 -4.20
CA SER A 90 33.63 18.81 -4.33
C SER A 90 34.33 19.84 -5.20
N THR A 91 35.31 20.54 -4.62
CA THR A 91 36.14 21.51 -5.33
C THR A 91 37.50 20.91 -5.59
N THR A 92 37.84 20.71 -6.86
CA THR A 92 39.18 20.29 -7.28
C THR A 92 39.83 21.41 -8.06
N GLY A 93 41.08 21.74 -7.74
CA GLY A 93 41.77 22.83 -8.40
C GLY A 93 43.28 22.68 -8.36
N THR A 94 43.95 23.48 -9.18
CA THR A 94 45.41 23.56 -9.24
C THR A 94 45.88 24.97 -8.84
N ILE A 95 47.02 25.03 -8.15
CA ILE A 95 47.69 26.29 -7.80
C ILE A 95 48.84 26.49 -8.79
N SER A 96 48.87 27.63 -9.47
CA SER A 96 49.96 28.01 -10.37
C SER A 96 50.25 29.50 -10.25
N GLY A 97 51.51 29.87 -10.02
CA GLY A 97 51.96 31.27 -9.98
C GLY A 97 51.28 32.15 -8.91
N GLY A 98 50.82 31.57 -7.80
CA GLY A 98 50.08 32.31 -6.75
C GLY A 98 48.58 32.46 -7.02
N HIS A 99 48.06 31.91 -8.13
CA HIS A 99 46.64 31.88 -8.45
C HIS A 99 46.08 30.46 -8.26
N TYR A 100 44.88 30.37 -7.69
CA TYR A 100 44.13 29.12 -7.55
C TYR A 100 43.06 29.03 -8.64
N PHE A 101 43.13 27.99 -9.46
CA PHE A 101 42.11 27.66 -10.46
C PHE A 101 41.38 26.40 -9.99
N GLY A 102 40.16 26.57 -9.48
CA GLY A 102 39.33 25.47 -8.99
C GLY A 102 38.02 25.32 -9.76
N THR A 103 37.63 24.07 -9.97
CA THR A 103 36.31 23.66 -10.44
C THR A 103 35.53 23.06 -9.28
N THR A 104 34.35 23.61 -9.00
CA THR A 104 33.43 23.05 -8.00
C THR A 104 32.32 22.26 -8.68
N THR A 105 32.16 20.99 -8.31
CA THR A 105 31.07 20.12 -8.74
C THR A 105 30.07 19.94 -7.61
N TYR A 106 28.80 20.22 -7.87
CA TYR A 106 27.69 19.93 -6.95
C TYR A 106 27.07 18.58 -7.29
N GLN A 107 27.04 17.68 -6.31
CA GLN A 107 26.31 16.42 -6.38
C GLN A 107 25.06 16.54 -5.51
N PRO A 108 23.85 16.66 -6.09
CA PRO A 108 22.62 16.75 -5.31
C PRO A 108 22.38 15.47 -4.50
N GLY A 109 21.82 15.62 -3.30
CA GLY A 109 21.41 14.49 -2.48
C GLY A 109 20.23 13.75 -3.08
N MET A 110 20.04 12.50 -2.65
CA MET A 110 18.93 11.66 -3.10
C MET A 110 17.58 12.28 -2.69
N PRO A 111 16.55 12.25 -3.55
CA PRO A 111 15.21 12.68 -3.17
C PRO A 111 14.62 11.71 -2.14
N ILE A 112 13.99 12.25 -1.11
CA ILE A 112 13.23 11.53 -0.09
C ILE A 112 11.74 11.76 -0.40
N VAL A 113 11.01 10.67 -0.62
CA VAL A 113 9.56 10.69 -0.82
C VAL A 113 8.89 10.26 0.48
N TYR A 114 7.95 11.04 0.98
CA TYR A 114 7.17 10.72 2.18
C TYR A 114 5.71 11.13 2.01
N GLY A 115 4.87 10.71 2.96
CA GLY A 115 3.42 10.80 2.85
C GLY A 115 2.82 9.61 2.11
N GLY A 116 1.56 9.75 1.70
CA GLY A 116 0.76 8.68 1.13
C GLY A 116 -0.54 9.15 0.51
N TYR A 117 -1.33 8.15 0.15
CA TYR A 117 -2.66 8.29 -0.41
C TYR A 117 -3.67 7.73 0.57
N ASP A 118 -4.55 8.58 1.06
CA ASP A 118 -5.66 8.19 1.91
C ASP A 118 -6.92 8.00 1.07
N GLN A 119 -7.67 6.94 1.36
CA GLN A 119 -8.95 6.66 0.76
C GLN A 119 -9.96 6.28 1.86
N ALA A 120 -11.14 6.90 1.83
CA ALA A 120 -12.26 6.50 2.66
C ALA A 120 -13.48 6.11 1.81
N PHE A 121 -14.11 4.97 2.14
CA PHE A 121 -15.37 4.54 1.56
C PHE A 121 -16.42 4.34 2.64
N ALA A 122 -17.53 5.07 2.56
CA ALA A 122 -18.75 4.72 3.24
C ALA A 122 -19.49 3.69 2.39
N ILE A 123 -19.79 2.52 2.97
CA ILE A 123 -20.49 1.45 2.28
C ILE A 123 -21.80 1.12 2.97
N ARG A 124 -22.77 0.67 2.17
CA ARG A 124 -23.99 0.01 2.63
C ARG A 124 -23.96 -1.44 2.15
N MET A 125 -24.18 -2.35 3.08
CA MET A 125 -24.12 -3.80 2.88
C MET A 125 -25.53 -4.38 2.75
N TYR A 126 -25.63 -5.45 1.98
CA TYR A 126 -26.88 -6.10 1.60
C TYR A 126 -26.69 -7.62 1.62
N LYS A 127 -27.72 -8.34 2.07
CA LYS A 127 -27.83 -9.78 1.85
C LYS A 127 -28.26 -10.02 0.40
N GLU A 128 -27.91 -11.18 -0.15
CA GLU A 128 -28.22 -11.52 -1.55
C GLU A 128 -29.73 -11.42 -1.88
N GLN A 129 -30.59 -11.67 -0.91
CA GLN A 129 -32.05 -11.72 -1.07
C GLN A 129 -32.73 -10.34 -1.01
N GLU A 130 -31.99 -9.28 -0.68
CA GLU A 130 -32.57 -7.94 -0.57
C GLU A 130 -32.84 -7.34 -1.96
N PRO A 131 -33.96 -6.62 -2.18
CA PRO A 131 -34.29 -6.06 -3.50
C PRO A 131 -33.23 -5.13 -4.09
N GLU A 132 -32.52 -4.41 -3.23
CA GLU A 132 -31.45 -3.47 -3.60
C GLU A 132 -30.11 -4.17 -3.88
N ALA A 133 -29.97 -5.45 -3.50
CA ALA A 133 -28.75 -6.23 -3.70
C ALA A 133 -28.39 -6.38 -5.19
N LYS A 134 -29.38 -6.31 -6.10
CA LYS A 134 -29.19 -6.35 -7.56
C LYS A 134 -28.33 -5.22 -8.12
N HIS A 135 -28.25 -4.09 -7.39
CA HIS A 135 -27.41 -2.94 -7.75
C HIS A 135 -26.08 -2.92 -6.98
N ALA A 136 -25.90 -3.84 -6.03
CA ALA A 136 -24.71 -3.97 -5.22
C ALA A 136 -23.67 -4.86 -5.89
N VAL A 137 -22.39 -4.62 -5.59
CA VAL A 137 -21.29 -5.48 -6.05
C VAL A 137 -21.12 -6.67 -5.09
N SER A 138 -20.78 -7.84 -5.64
CA SER A 138 -20.54 -9.05 -4.85
C SER A 138 -19.21 -8.93 -4.11
N ALA A 139 -19.21 -9.08 -2.78
CA ALA A 139 -17.98 -9.02 -1.99
C ALA A 139 -17.02 -10.15 -2.35
N ARG A 140 -17.55 -11.35 -2.63
CA ARG A 140 -16.74 -12.52 -3.03
C ARG A 140 -16.10 -12.33 -4.39
N GLU A 141 -16.82 -11.71 -5.32
CA GLU A 141 -16.30 -11.43 -6.66
C GLU A 141 -15.14 -10.43 -6.61
N ILE A 142 -15.26 -9.36 -5.80
CA ILE A 142 -14.19 -8.37 -5.60
C ILE A 142 -12.92 -8.99 -5.02
N LEU A 143 -13.06 -9.99 -4.14
CA LEU A 143 -11.93 -10.68 -3.53
C LEU A 143 -11.35 -11.80 -4.41
N GLY A 144 -12.11 -12.31 -5.36
CA GLY A 144 -11.70 -13.40 -6.24
C GLY A 144 -11.77 -14.79 -5.58
N PRO A 145 -11.17 -15.82 -6.22
CA PRO A 145 -11.30 -17.21 -5.78
C PRO A 145 -10.78 -17.47 -4.35
N ASP A 146 -9.79 -16.69 -3.92
CA ASP A 146 -9.15 -16.82 -2.60
C ASP A 146 -9.82 -15.96 -1.51
N TRP A 147 -11.07 -15.53 -1.73
CA TRP A 147 -11.81 -14.69 -0.78
C TRP A 147 -11.86 -15.28 0.63
N ALA A 148 -11.94 -16.60 0.74
CA ALA A 148 -11.99 -17.28 2.04
C ALA A 148 -10.69 -17.09 2.83
N GLU A 149 -9.54 -17.07 2.15
CA GLU A 149 -8.25 -16.78 2.77
C GLU A 149 -8.14 -15.29 3.12
N ALA A 150 -8.58 -14.40 2.23
CA ALA A 150 -8.58 -12.95 2.47
C ALA A 150 -9.41 -12.56 3.71
N VAL A 151 -10.54 -13.25 3.95
CA VAL A 151 -11.38 -13.04 5.14
C VAL A 151 -10.73 -13.61 6.42
N LYS A 152 -10.06 -14.77 6.30
CA LYS A 152 -9.37 -15.44 7.43
C LYS A 152 -8.10 -14.74 7.86
N LYS A 153 -7.41 -14.04 6.94
CA LYS A 153 -6.30 -13.15 7.29
C LYS A 153 -6.86 -12.06 8.20
N THR A 154 -6.64 -12.23 9.51
CA THR A 154 -6.97 -11.27 10.55
C THR A 154 -6.01 -10.10 10.43
N GLY A 155 -6.21 -9.26 9.43
CA GLY A 155 -5.28 -8.18 9.15
C GLY A 155 -5.67 -7.46 7.87
N THR A 156 -5.52 -6.15 7.94
CA THR A 156 -5.67 -5.19 6.86
C THR A 156 -4.96 -5.68 5.59
N LEU A 157 -5.56 -5.42 4.44
CA LEU A 157 -4.91 -5.70 3.16
C LEU A 157 -3.74 -4.73 2.99
N ASN A 158 -2.53 -5.23 3.24
CA ASN A 158 -1.35 -4.37 3.36
C ASN A 158 -0.57 -4.20 2.06
N VAL A 159 -0.97 -4.90 1.01
CA VAL A 159 -0.20 -5.08 -0.22
C VAL A 159 -0.84 -4.32 -1.38
N CYS A 160 -0.03 -3.43 -1.96
CA CYS A 160 -0.36 -2.71 -3.19
C CYS A 160 -0.10 -3.64 -4.39
N PHE A 161 -1.09 -3.81 -5.26
CA PHE A 161 -1.05 -4.69 -6.44
C PHE A 161 -1.62 -3.98 -7.66
#